data_AF-A0A656JSQ6-F1
#
_entry.id   AF-A0A656JSQ6-F1
#
_cell.length_a   1.000
_cell.length_b   1.000
_cell.length_c   1.000
_cell.angle_alpha   90.00
_cell.angle_beta   90.00
_cell.angle_gamma   90.00
#
_symmetry.space_group_name_H-M   'P 1'
#
loop_
_entity.id
_entity.type
_entity.pdbx_description
1 polymer ?
#
loop_
_entity_poly.entity_id
_entity_poly.type
_entity_poly.pdbx_seq_one_letter_code
_entity_poly.pdbx_strand_id
1 'polypeptide(L)'
;MRSLFWRILASFWLAIALVAGLSVLLGHMLDQDAWILNRHPVLNSLPENWTQRFEENGANSAQDFLQDIKRRNRIDVQVLSDSGEPVIRGTF
;
A
#
# COMPACT_ATOMS: atom_id res chain seq x y z
N MET A 1 -48.96 12.22 -17.42
CA MET A 1 -48.05 11.06 -17.53
C MET A 1 -46.59 11.41 -17.87
N ARG A 2 -46.33 12.45 -18.67
CA ARG A 2 -44.95 12.81 -19.08
C ARG A 2 -44.02 13.20 -17.91
N SER A 3 -44.49 13.94 -16.89
CA SER A 3 -43.61 14.36 -15.78
C SER A 3 -43.27 13.28 -14.75
N LEU A 4 -44.14 12.27 -14.56
CA LEU A 4 -43.86 11.16 -13.62
C LEU A 4 -42.75 10.26 -14.17
N PHE A 5 -42.82 9.92 -15.46
CA PHE A 5 -41.80 9.13 -16.15
C PHE A 5 -40.41 9.77 -16.05
N TRP A 6 -40.31 11.07 -16.36
CA TRP A 6 -39.04 11.80 -16.29
C TRP A 6 -38.48 11.87 -14.86
N ARG A 7 -39.33 11.94 -13.83
CA ARG A 7 -38.88 11.92 -12.43
C ARG A 7 -38.33 10.55 -12.04
N ILE A 8 -39.02 9.46 -12.43
CA ILE A 8 -38.58 8.10 -12.16
C ILE A 8 -37.24 7.84 -12.87
N LEU A 9 -37.15 8.20 -14.15
CA LEU A 9 -35.92 8.07 -14.94
C LEU A 9 -34.77 8.87 -14.30
N ALA A 10 -35.00 10.13 -13.91
CA ALA A 10 -33.98 10.95 -13.26
C ALA A 10 -33.53 10.37 -11.91
N SER A 11 -34.46 9.87 -11.08
CA SER A 11 -34.11 9.23 -9.81
C SER A 11 -33.32 7.94 -10.01
N PHE A 12 -33.62 7.19 -11.06
CA PHE A 12 -32.90 5.96 -11.40
C PHE A 12 -31.46 6.25 -11.83
N TRP A 13 -31.27 7.25 -12.70
CA TRP A 13 -29.94 7.71 -13.09
C TRP A 13 -29.14 8.26 -11.90
N LEU A 14 -29.79 9.02 -11.02
CA LEU A 14 -29.16 9.51 -9.80
C LEU A 14 -28.70 8.35 -8.91
N ALA A 15 -29.52 7.32 -8.74
CA ALA A 15 -29.16 6.14 -7.96
C ALA A 15 -27.95 5.40 -8.58
N ILE A 16 -27.91 5.23 -9.91
CA ILE A 16 -26.77 4.61 -10.59
C ILE A 16 -25.50 5.44 -10.40
N ALA A 17 -25.58 6.76 -10.60
CA ALA A 17 -24.43 7.65 -10.44
C ALA A 17 -23.91 7.63 -8.99
N LEU A 18 -24.82 7.59 -8.02
CA LEU A 18 -24.47 7.50 -6.60
C LEU A 18 -23.75 6.18 -6.30
N VAL A 19 -24.29 5.05 -6.75
CA VAL A 19 -23.69 3.73 -6.54
C VAL A 19 -22.32 3.66 -7.22
N ALA A 20 -22.20 4.08 -8.48
CA ALA A 20 -20.94 4.08 -9.20
C ALA A 20 -19.88 4.96 -8.52
N GLY A 21 -20.26 6.19 -8.13
CA GLY A 21 -19.36 7.09 -7.40
C GLY A 21 -18.92 6.51 -6.06
N LEU A 22 -19.85 5.90 -5.31
CA LEU A 22 -19.54 5.27 -4.03
C LEU A 22 -18.62 4.05 -4.20
N SER A 23 -18.84 3.21 -5.22
CA SER A 23 -17.96 2.09 -5.54
C SER A 23 -16.53 2.53 -5.86
N VAL A 24 -16.36 3.63 -6.59
CA VAL A 24 -15.02 4.20 -6.88
C VAL A 24 -14.35 4.71 -5.61
N LEU A 25 -15.09 5.44 -4.76
CA LEU A 25 -14.57 5.94 -3.48
C LEU A 25 -14.17 4.79 -2.55
N LEU A 26 -14.98 3.73 -2.48
CA LEU A 26 -14.63 2.51 -1.74
C LEU A 26 -13.40 1.83 -2.32
N GLY A 27 -13.27 1.74 -3.65
CA GLY A 27 -12.06 1.23 -4.29
C GLY A 27 -10.81 2.01 -3.87
N HIS A 28 -10.89 3.34 -3.84
CA HIS A 28 -9.81 4.20 -3.35
C HIS A 28 -9.51 4.05 -1.85
N MET A 29 -10.53 3.84 -1.01
CA MET A 29 -10.32 3.56 0.41
C MET A 29 -9.73 2.16 0.66
N LEU A 30 -10.04 1.20 -0.21
CA LEU A 30 -9.49 -0.15 -0.19
C LEU A 30 -8.10 -0.24 -0.83
N ASP A 31 -7.65 0.80 -1.53
CA ASP A 31 -6.28 0.99 -1.99
C ASP A 31 -5.37 1.32 -0.78
N GLN A 32 -5.26 0.34 0.12
CA GLN A 32 -4.61 0.44 1.43
C GLN A 32 -3.11 0.78 1.32
N ASP A 33 -2.50 0.47 0.18
CA ASP A 33 -1.08 0.67 -0.08
C ASP A 33 -0.72 2.16 -0.06
N ALA A 34 -1.55 3.02 -0.66
CA ALA A 34 -1.32 4.46 -0.69
C ALA A 34 -1.43 5.11 0.70
N TRP A 35 -2.31 4.60 1.56
CA TRP A 35 -2.44 5.10 2.93
C TRP A 35 -1.26 4.66 3.82
N ILE A 36 -0.82 3.41 3.72
CA ILE A 36 0.33 2.87 4.47
C ILE A 36 1.62 3.60 4.08
N LEU A 37 1.86 3.80 2.77
CA LEU A 37 3.02 4.52 2.26
C LEU A 37 3.00 6.02 2.62
N ASN A 38 1.83 6.67 2.58
CA ASN A 38 1.69 8.07 3.05
C ASN A 38 1.92 8.22 4.56
N ARG A 39 1.54 7.22 5.37
CA ARG A 39 1.76 7.21 6.82
C ARG A 39 3.22 6.96 7.18
N HIS A 40 3.94 6.19 6.36
CA HIS A 40 5.32 5.78 6.60
C HIS A 40 6.22 6.11 5.41
N PRO A 41 6.62 7.38 5.22
CA PRO A 41 7.45 7.80 4.08
C PRO A 41 8.80 7.07 4.01
N VAL A 42 9.27 6.49 5.12
CA VAL A 42 10.46 5.63 5.18
C VAL A 42 10.35 4.41 4.25
N LEU A 43 9.13 3.88 4.03
CA LEU A 43 8.90 2.71 3.19
C LEU A 43 9.16 2.98 1.71
N ASN A 44 8.99 4.22 1.24
CA ASN A 44 9.19 4.59 -0.16
C ASN A 44 10.65 4.42 -0.60
N SER A 45 11.59 4.71 0.30
CA SER A 45 13.03 4.61 0.05
C SER A 45 13.66 3.32 0.58
N LEU A 46 12.89 2.48 1.29
CA LEU A 46 13.40 1.31 1.97
C LEU A 46 14.01 0.29 1.01
N PRO A 47 13.35 -0.11 -0.10
CA PRO A 47 13.89 -1.11 -1.01
C PRO A 47 15.23 -0.68 -1.62
N GLU A 48 15.31 0.56 -2.13
CA GLU A 48 16.52 1.10 -2.74
C GLU A 48 17.69 1.15 -1.75
N ASN A 49 17.46 1.74 -0.56
CA ASN A 49 18.48 1.82 0.49
C ASN A 49 18.93 0.45 1.00
N TRP A 50 18.00 -0.51 1.10
CA TRP A 50 18.32 -1.88 1.51
C TRP A 50 19.17 -2.59 0.47
N THR A 51 18.77 -2.54 -0.81
CA THR A 51 19.50 -3.15 -1.92
C THR A 51 20.91 -2.59 -2.03
N GLN A 52 21.06 -1.26 -2.00
CA GLN A 52 22.38 -0.62 -2.05
C GLN A 52 23.28 -1.11 -0.90
N ARG A 53 22.78 -1.16 0.33
CA ARG A 53 23.57 -1.64 1.48
C ARG A 53 23.91 -3.12 1.36
N PHE A 54 22.99 -3.93 0.85
CA PHE A 54 23.20 -5.36 0.65
C PHE A 54 24.30 -5.61 -0.39
N GLU A 55 24.26 -4.89 -1.51
CA GLU A 55 25.25 -5.03 -2.59
C GLU A 55 26.63 -4.49 -2.18
N GLU A 56 26.69 -3.34 -1.52
CA GLU A 56 27.95 -2.69 -1.14
C GLU A 56 28.61 -3.31 0.10
N ASN A 57 27.81 -3.69 1.10
CA ASN A 57 28.30 -4.04 2.44
C ASN A 57 27.84 -5.43 2.93
N GLY A 58 27.06 -6.14 2.13
CA GLY A 58 26.61 -7.50 2.41
C GLY A 58 25.42 -7.61 3.37
N ALA A 59 25.03 -8.86 3.61
CA ALA A 59 23.81 -9.23 4.32
C ALA A 59 23.75 -8.72 5.78
N ASN A 60 24.88 -8.69 6.49
CA ASN A 60 24.93 -8.23 7.89
C ASN A 60 24.58 -6.74 8.02
N SER A 61 25.18 -5.89 7.17
CA SER A 61 24.89 -4.46 7.14
C SER A 61 23.44 -4.17 6.76
N ALA A 62 22.91 -4.91 5.78
CA ALA A 62 21.52 -4.82 5.37
C ALA A 62 20.55 -5.26 6.49
N GLN A 63 20.91 -6.30 7.26
CA GLN A 63 20.13 -6.75 8.42
C GLN A 63 20.12 -5.71 9.55
N ASP A 64 21.27 -5.10 9.85
CA ASP A 64 21.37 -4.04 10.87
C ASP A 64 20.55 -2.80 10.50
N PHE A 65 20.52 -2.45 9.21
CA PHE A 65 19.67 -1.39 8.69
C PHE A 65 18.18 -1.66 8.94
N LEU A 66 17.70 -2.88 8.65
CA LEU A 66 16.30 -3.24 8.95
C LEU A 66 16.00 -3.22 10.45
N GLN A 67 16.94 -3.67 11.29
CA GLN A 67 16.78 -3.60 12.74
C GLN A 67 16.66 -2.15 13.24
N ASP A 68 17.36 -1.20 12.61
CA ASP A 68 17.22 0.22 12.94
C ASP A 68 15.85 0.79 12.58
N ILE A 69 15.32 0.42 11.40
CA ILE A 69 13.96 0.77 10.98
C ILE A 69 12.93 0.19 11.97
N LYS A 70 13.07 -1.07 12.37
CA LYS A 70 12.20 -1.68 13.39
C LYS A 70 12.22 -0.87 14.69
N ARG A 71 13.40 -0.49 15.18
CA ARG A 71 13.52 0.28 16.43
C ARG A 71 12.86 1.67 16.34
N ARG A 72 13.08 2.39 15.24
CA ARG A 72 12.59 3.78 15.08
C ARG A 72 11.13 3.86 14.68
N ASN A 73 10.68 2.96 13.81
CA ASN A 73 9.37 3.06 13.17
C ASN A 73 8.40 1.98 13.65
N ARG A 74 8.87 0.98 14.42
CA ARG A 74 8.07 -0.18 14.85
C ARG A 74 7.47 -0.95 13.67
N ILE A 75 8.22 -1.01 12.58
CA ILE A 75 7.85 -1.74 11.36
C ILE A 75 8.73 -2.98 11.28
N ASP A 76 8.09 -4.14 11.17
CA ASP A 76 8.79 -5.37 10.89
C ASP A 76 8.94 -5.59 9.38
N VAL A 77 10.13 -6.00 8.95
CA VAL A 77 10.50 -6.11 7.54
C VAL A 77 11.12 -7.48 7.29
N GLN A 78 10.70 -8.10 6.19
CA GLN A 78 11.29 -9.31 5.64
C GLN A 78 11.57 -9.10 4.17
N VAL A 79 12.77 -9.51 3.77
CA VAL A 79 13.18 -9.49 2.37
C VAL A 79 13.17 -10.92 1.85
N LEU A 80 12.52 -11.11 0.71
CA LEU A 80 12.33 -12.40 0.07
C LEU A 80 13.04 -12.40 -1.28
N SER A 81 13.55 -13.55 -1.68
CA SER A 81 14.06 -13.80 -3.03
C SER A 81 12.92 -13.89 -4.04
N ASP A 82 13.27 -14.01 -5.31
CA ASP A 82 12.34 -14.34 -6.40
C ASP A 82 11.60 -15.67 -6.18
N SER A 83 12.25 -16.64 -5.51
CA SER A 83 11.64 -17.90 -5.08
C SER A 83 10.73 -17.77 -3.85
N GLY A 84 10.65 -16.59 -3.23
CA GLY A 84 9.88 -16.35 -2.01
C GLY A 84 10.58 -16.79 -0.73
N GLU A 85 11.88 -17.14 -0.78
CA GLU A 85 12.65 -17.53 0.39
C GLU A 85 13.27 -16.32 1.11
N PRO A 86 13.39 -16.34 2.45
CA PRO A 86 14.06 -15.29 3.20
C PRO A 86 15.52 -15.09 2.76
N VAL A 87 15.87 -13.90 2.25
CA VAL A 87 17.27 -13.55 1.91
C VAL A 87 18.10 -13.31 3.17
N ILE A 88 17.44 -12.84 4.22
CA ILE A 88 17.99 -12.58 5.55
C ILE A 88 16.98 -12.99 6.61
N ARG A 89 17.39 -13.01 7.88
CA ARG A 89 16.55 -13.39 9.02
C ARG A 89 15.26 -12.55 9.13
N GLY A 90 15.26 -11.34 8.58
CA GLY A 90 14.17 -10.38 8.75
C GLY A 90 14.22 -9.77 10.14
N THR A 91 13.15 -9.10 10.56
CA THR A 91 13.12 -8.44 11.87
C THR A 91 12.07 -8.99 12.83
N PHE A 92 11.26 -9.99 12.44
CA PHE A 92 10.21 -10.57 13.26
C PHE A 92 10.72 -11.22 14.56
#